data_AF-A0AAW1VHI1-F1
#
_entry.id   AF-A0AAW1VHI1-F1
#
_cell.length_a   1.000
_cell.length_b   1.000
_cell.length_c   1.000
_cell.angle_alpha   90.00
_cell.angle_beta   90.00
_cell.angle_gamma   90.00
#
_symmetry.space_group_name_H-M   'P 1'
#
loop_
_entity.id
_entity.type
_entity.pdbx_description
1 polymer ?
#
loop_
_entity_poly.entity_id
_entity_poly.type
_entity_poly.pdbx_seq_one_letter_code
_entity_poly.pdbx_strand_id
1 'polypeptide(L)'
;MEKTWKFACVCFVSSFFKLCNGFPIHFERNIADPQIQVLSGVLAVIVTICTLLLIAGCLCCQRGTGFKFRQQYYKQIKGVAMGNTISSIIAQILVEHIKQKIMIKHENTFHPRFVDDCLVITTPENIQKIVQEFNSEHRGTFAV
;
A
#
# COMPACT_ATOMS: atom_id res chain seq x y z
N MET A 1 5.43 -7.73 28.82
CA MET A 1 4.55 -6.72 28.19
C MET A 1 4.73 -6.63 26.67
N GLU A 2 5.17 -7.69 25.97
CA GLU A 2 5.41 -7.65 24.51
C GLU A 2 4.43 -8.55 23.73
N LYS A 3 3.74 -9.45 24.43
CA LYS A 3 2.81 -10.43 23.83
C LYS A 3 1.40 -9.87 23.63
N THR A 4 1.02 -8.84 24.37
CA THR A 4 -0.32 -8.22 24.32
C THR A 4 -0.51 -7.30 23.11
N TRP A 5 0.54 -6.62 22.64
CA TRP A 5 0.45 -5.75 21.44
C TRP A 5 0.33 -6.56 20.14
N LYS A 6 1.03 -7.70 20.05
CA LYS A 6 0.93 -8.60 18.90
C LYS A 6 -0.48 -9.18 18.75
N PHE A 7 -1.16 -9.47 19.86
CA PHE A 7 -2.53 -9.96 19.86
C PHE A 7 -3.54 -8.86 19.45
N ALA A 8 -3.34 -7.63 19.92
CA ALA A 8 -4.19 -6.48 19.54
C ALA A 8 -4.08 -6.15 18.03
N CYS A 9 -2.88 -6.21 17.45
CA CYS A 9 -2.68 -6.00 16.01
C CYS A 9 -3.34 -7.11 15.17
N VAL A 10 -3.28 -8.38 15.59
CA VAL A 10 -3.90 -9.49 14.85
C VAL A 10 -5.43 -9.40 14.88
N CYS A 11 -6.03 -9.01 16.02
CA CYS A 11 -7.47 -8.78 16.10
C CYS A 11 -7.94 -7.64 15.17
N PHE A 12 -7.19 -6.53 15.10
CA PHE A 12 -7.56 -5.39 14.27
C PHE A 12 -7.45 -5.68 12.77
N VAL A 13 -6.45 -6.46 12.35
CA VAL A 13 -6.28 -6.89 10.95
C VAL A 13 -7.33 -7.94 10.56
N SER A 14 -7.75 -8.82 11.47
CA SER A 14 -8.82 -9.80 11.20
C SER A 14 -10.19 -9.15 10.96
N SER A 15 -10.47 -8.03 11.65
CA SER A 15 -11.68 -7.22 11.41
C SER A 15 -11.64 -6.51 10.07
N PHE A 16 -10.46 -6.04 9.63
CA PHE A 16 -10.26 -5.44 8.30
C PHE A 16 -10.40 -6.46 7.17
N PHE A 17 -9.89 -7.69 7.33
CA PHE A 17 -10.00 -8.73 6.30
C PHE A 17 -11.44 -9.22 6.10
N LYS A 18 -12.29 -9.15 7.14
CA LYS A 18 -13.74 -9.42 7.04
C LYS A 18 -14.53 -8.26 6.43
N LEU A 19 -14.08 -7.01 6.58
CA LEU A 19 -14.70 -5.85 5.93
C LEU A 19 -14.35 -5.78 4.43
N CYS A 20 -13.16 -6.22 4.04
CA CYS A 20 -12.70 -6.13 2.65
C CYS A 20 -13.07 -7.33 1.75
N ASN A 21 -13.44 -8.50 2.30
CA ASN A 21 -13.69 -9.72 1.52
C ASN A 21 -15.17 -10.15 1.37
N GLY A 22 -16.14 -9.24 1.46
CA GLY A 22 -17.48 -9.57 0.98
C GLY A 22 -18.66 -8.94 1.70
N PHE A 23 -18.68 -7.61 1.82
CA PHE A 23 -19.98 -6.95 1.78
C PHE A 23 -20.26 -6.57 0.33
N PRO A 24 -21.29 -7.14 -0.31
CA PRO A 24 -21.74 -6.64 -1.60
C PRO A 24 -22.20 -5.20 -1.35
N ILE A 25 -21.63 -4.24 -2.07
CA ILE A 25 -22.14 -2.86 -2.12
C ILE A 25 -23.41 -2.86 -3.00
N HIS A 26 -24.34 -3.77 -2.71
CA HIS A 26 -25.74 -3.67 -3.09
C HIS A 26 -26.45 -3.23 -1.82
N PHE A 27 -26.36 -1.93 -1.55
CA PHE A 27 -27.15 -1.24 -0.54
C PHE A 27 -28.60 -1.33 -0.99
N GLU A 28 -29.28 -2.44 -0.66
CA GLU A 28 -30.74 -2.50 -0.71
C GLU A 28 -31.23 -1.36 0.17
N ARG A 29 -31.86 -0.37 -0.46
CA ARG A 29 -32.60 0.72 0.16
C ARG A 29 -33.75 0.12 0.97
N ASN A 30 -33.46 -0.34 2.18
CA ASN A 30 -34.45 -0.58 3.19
C ASN A 30 -34.23 0.43 4.32
N ILE A 31 -35.01 1.51 4.24
CA ILE A 31 -35.36 2.48 5.29
C ILE A 31 -34.34 2.50 6.45
N ALA A 32 -33.16 3.08 6.19
CA ALA A 32 -32.12 3.21 7.21
C ALA A 32 -32.37 4.51 7.99
N ASP A 33 -32.58 4.35 9.30
CA ASP A 33 -32.71 5.42 10.28
C ASP A 33 -31.54 6.43 10.13
N PRO A 34 -31.79 7.75 9.99
CA PRO A 34 -30.75 8.75 9.76
C PRO A 34 -29.64 8.74 10.83
N GLN A 35 -29.93 8.28 12.04
CA GLN A 35 -28.95 8.12 13.12
C GLN A 35 -27.89 7.05 12.81
N ILE A 36 -28.27 5.94 12.19
CA ILE A 36 -27.36 4.82 11.89
C ILE A 36 -26.41 5.19 10.74
N GLN A 37 -26.90 5.96 9.77
CA GLN A 37 -26.08 6.45 8.66
C GLN A 37 -25.02 7.44 9.13
N VAL A 38 -25.35 8.34 10.06
CA VAL A 38 -24.38 9.28 10.64
C VAL A 38 -23.37 8.54 11.51
N LEU A 39 -23.81 7.60 12.35
CA LEU A 39 -22.91 6.81 13.21
C LEU A 39 -21.92 5.97 12.40
N SER A 40 -22.38 5.32 11.34
CA SER A 40 -21.50 4.54 10.45
C SER A 40 -20.50 5.43 9.72
N GLY A 41 -20.90 6.63 9.28
CA GLY A 41 -20.00 7.63 8.70
C GLY A 41 -18.93 8.11 9.69
N VAL A 42 -19.31 8.46 10.92
CA VAL A 42 -18.38 8.89 11.96
C VAL A 42 -17.39 7.78 12.33
N LEU A 43 -17.88 6.55 12.48
CA LEU A 43 -17.03 5.40 12.78
C LEU A 43 -16.01 5.15 11.65
N ALA A 44 -16.43 5.24 10.39
CA ALA A 44 -15.53 5.07 9.24
C ALA A 44 -14.41 6.13 9.22
N VAL A 45 -14.74 7.39 9.52
CA VAL A 45 -13.76 8.48 9.61
C VAL A 45 -12.76 8.23 10.73
N ILE A 46 -13.24 7.86 11.94
CA ILE A 46 -12.37 7.56 13.09
C ILE A 46 -11.42 6.41 12.75
N VAL A 47 -11.93 5.31 12.19
CA VAL A 47 -11.10 4.17 11.80
C VAL A 47 -10.05 4.57 10.77
N THR A 48 -10.42 5.40 9.79
CA THR A 48 -9.48 5.88 8.75
C THR A 48 -8.39 6.76 9.34
N ILE A 49 -8.72 7.66 10.27
CA ILE A 49 -7.73 8.51 10.94
C ILE A 49 -6.79 7.63 11.79
N CYS A 50 -7.33 6.67 12.54
CA CYS A 50 -6.54 5.77 13.37
C CYS A 50 -5.57 4.92 12.53
N THR A 51 -6.00 4.36 11.39
CA THR A 51 -5.12 3.58 10.52
C THR A 51 -4.02 4.43 9.92
N LEU A 52 -4.33 5.65 9.46
CA LEU A 52 -3.33 6.58 8.93
C LEU A 52 -2.28 6.97 9.98
N LEU A 53 -2.71 7.25 11.22
CA LEU A 53 -1.81 7.57 12.32
C LEU A 53 -0.89 6.39 12.67
N LEU A 54 -1.43 5.17 12.71
CA LEU A 54 -0.63 3.96 12.97
C LEU A 54 0.40 3.70 11.88
N ILE A 55 0.01 3.82 10.60
CA ILE A 55 0.93 3.65 9.46
C ILE A 55 2.03 4.71 9.52
N ALA A 56 1.69 5.98 9.74
CA ALA A 56 2.66 7.06 9.85
C ALA A 56 3.65 6.83 11.00
N GLY A 57 3.15 6.41 12.17
CA GLY A 57 3.98 6.06 13.32
C GLY A 57 4.96 4.93 12.99
N CYS A 58 4.49 3.84 12.38
CA CYS A 58 5.36 2.73 12.02
C CYS A 58 6.39 3.09 10.94
N LEU A 59 6.06 3.95 9.97
CA LEU A 59 7.00 4.47 8.98
C LEU A 59 8.13 5.28 9.64
N CYS A 60 7.80 6.10 10.64
CA CYS A 60 8.79 6.86 11.41
C CYS A 60 9.76 5.95 12.15
N CYS A 61 9.26 4.87 12.76
CA CYS A 61 10.11 3.89 13.45
C CYS A 61 11.08 3.16 12.51
N GLN A 62 10.79 3.07 11.22
CA GLN A 62 11.60 2.34 10.24
C GLN A 62 12.76 3.15 9.66
N ARG A 63 12.67 4.48 9.63
CA ARG A 63 13.71 5.35 9.03
C ARG A 63 15.10 5.25 9.71
N GLY A 64 15.18 4.60 10.87
CA GLY A 64 16.42 4.43 11.62
C GLY A 64 16.85 2.98 11.85
N THR A 65 16.18 1.99 11.25
CA THR A 65 16.50 0.59 11.56
C THR A 65 17.83 0.18 10.97
N GLY A 66 18.72 -0.29 11.84
CA GLY A 66 19.96 -0.94 11.45
C GLY A 66 19.76 -2.43 11.20
N PHE A 67 20.57 -3.01 10.33
CA PHE A 67 20.63 -4.45 10.12
C PHE A 67 22.05 -4.96 10.40
N LYS A 68 22.16 -6.23 10.81
CA LYS A 68 23.44 -6.88 11.07
C LYS A 68 23.75 -7.84 9.94
N PHE A 69 24.93 -7.70 9.35
CA PHE A 69 25.44 -8.61 8.33
C PHE A 69 26.90 -8.96 8.63
N ARG A 70 27.24 -10.25 8.63
CA ARG A 70 28.60 -10.75 8.95
C ARG A 70 29.22 -10.09 10.19
N GLN A 71 28.43 -10.02 11.27
CA GLN A 71 28.80 -9.41 12.56
C GLN A 71 28.97 -7.88 12.57
N GLN A 72 28.84 -7.19 11.43
CA GLN A 72 28.88 -5.74 11.34
C GLN A 72 27.46 -5.15 11.32
N TYR A 73 27.30 -3.95 11.87
CA TYR A 73 26.04 -3.21 11.89
C TYR A 73 26.04 -2.14 10.81
N TYR A 74 24.94 -2.10 10.04
CA TYR A 74 24.73 -1.14 8.98
C TYR A 74 23.43 -0.40 9.22
N LYS A 75 23.36 0.87 8.80
CA LYS A 75 22.14 1.66 8.82
C LYS A 75 21.54 1.71 7.42
N GLN A 76 20.24 1.45 7.30
CA GLN A 76 19.55 1.63 6.03
C GLN A 76 19.43 3.13 5.71
N ILE A 77 20.04 3.57 4.61
CA ILE A 77 20.00 4.98 4.17
C ILE A 77 18.81 5.22 3.23
N LYS A 78 18.52 4.26 2.34
CA LYS A 78 17.44 4.33 1.34
C LYS A 78 16.71 2.99 1.24
N GLY A 79 15.43 3.05 0.87
CA GLY A 79 14.56 1.88 0.71
C GLY A 79 13.97 1.38 2.03
N VAL A 80 13.26 0.27 1.95
CA VAL A 80 12.63 -0.40 3.09
C VAL A 80 13.05 -1.86 3.08
N ALA A 81 13.40 -2.42 4.23
CA ALA A 81 13.74 -3.83 4.33
C ALA A 81 12.53 -4.72 3.92
N MET A 82 12.74 -5.67 2.99
CA MET A 82 11.66 -6.54 2.49
C MET A 82 10.96 -7.35 3.59
N GLY A 83 11.67 -7.76 4.64
CA GLY A 83 11.10 -8.51 5.78
C GLY A 83 10.25 -7.69 6.74
N ASN A 84 10.02 -6.41 6.44
CA ASN A 84 9.20 -5.54 7.26
C ASN A 84 7.70 -5.76 6.98
N THR A 85 6.85 -5.77 8.00
CA THR A 85 5.39 -5.92 7.84
C THR A 85 4.76 -4.82 6.95
N ILE A 86 5.40 -3.65 6.84
CA ILE A 86 4.87 -2.51 6.06
C ILE A 86 5.53 -2.39 4.69
N SER A 87 6.61 -3.14 4.42
CA SER A 87 7.31 -3.07 3.13
C SER A 87 6.38 -3.38 1.96
N SER A 88 5.52 -4.38 2.11
CA SER A 88 4.55 -4.80 1.09
C SER A 88 3.54 -3.71 0.77
N ILE A 89 3.03 -3.02 1.79
CA ILE A 89 2.08 -1.90 1.62
C ILE A 89 2.77 -0.74 0.91
N ILE A 90 4.01 -0.41 1.29
CA ILE A 90 4.78 0.68 0.65
C ILE A 90 5.06 0.35 -0.81
N ALA A 91 5.49 -0.89 -1.11
CA ALA A 91 5.73 -1.35 -2.47
C ALA A 91 4.45 -1.23 -3.31
N GLN A 92 3.32 -1.66 -2.77
CA GLN A 92 2.03 -1.55 -3.43
C GLN A 92 1.64 -0.08 -3.71
N ILE A 93 1.80 0.82 -2.74
CA ILE A 93 1.51 2.25 -2.91
C ILE A 93 2.42 2.86 -3.97
N LEU A 94 3.72 2.54 -3.96
CA LEU A 94 4.68 3.07 -4.92
C LEU A 94 4.36 2.63 -6.34
N VAL A 95 4.13 1.33 -6.55
CA VAL A 95 3.78 0.79 -7.86
C VAL A 95 2.45 1.35 -8.35
N GLU A 96 1.45 1.49 -7.48
CA GLU A 96 0.17 2.10 -7.83
C GLU A 96 0.32 3.59 -8.19
N HIS A 97 1.17 4.34 -7.47
CA HIS A 97 1.46 5.74 -7.79
C HIS A 97 2.10 5.91 -9.17
N ILE A 98 3.13 5.10 -9.46
CA ILE A 98 3.80 5.09 -10.77
C ILE A 98 2.81 4.68 -11.87
N LYS A 99 1.99 3.66 -11.60
CA LYS A 99 0.92 3.22 -12.50
C LYS A 99 -0.02 4.37 -12.82
N GLN A 100 -0.62 5.04 -11.83
CA GLN A 100 -1.55 6.15 -12.08
C GLN A 100 -0.90 7.25 -12.94
N LYS A 101 0.36 7.59 -12.67
CA LYS A 101 1.08 8.64 -13.41
C LYS A 101 1.32 8.28 -14.89
N ILE A 102 1.69 7.04 -15.17
CA ILE A 102 2.06 6.60 -16.54
C ILE A 102 0.81 6.13 -17.31
N MET A 103 -0.12 5.44 -16.65
CA MET A 103 -1.21 4.73 -17.33
C MET A 103 -2.36 5.67 -17.71
N ILE A 104 -2.61 6.70 -16.91
CA ILE A 104 -3.53 7.80 -17.30
C ILE A 104 -3.03 8.49 -18.57
N LYS A 105 -1.71 8.57 -18.76
CA LYS A 105 -1.09 9.30 -19.87
C LYS A 105 -1.20 8.57 -21.21
N HIS A 106 -1.24 7.24 -21.21
CA HIS A 106 -1.15 6.41 -22.42
C HIS A 106 -2.43 5.60 -22.71
N GLU A 107 -3.54 5.84 -22.00
CA GLU A 107 -4.84 5.15 -22.18
C GLU A 107 -4.71 3.62 -22.32
N ASN A 108 -3.75 3.02 -21.60
CA ASN A 108 -3.45 1.61 -21.76
C ASN A 108 -4.56 0.73 -21.17
N THR A 109 -4.83 -0.39 -21.85
CA THR A 109 -6.10 -1.11 -21.74
C THR A 109 -6.11 -2.21 -20.68
N PHE A 110 -4.96 -2.76 -20.28
CA PHE A 110 -4.93 -3.95 -19.40
C PHE A 110 -3.66 -4.12 -18.56
N HIS A 111 -3.83 -4.12 -17.23
CA HIS A 111 -2.73 -4.14 -16.25
C HIS A 111 -2.96 -5.06 -15.04
N PRO A 112 -2.72 -6.37 -15.17
CA PRO A 112 -2.62 -7.23 -14.00
C PRO A 112 -1.28 -6.97 -13.30
N ARG A 113 -1.35 -6.87 -11.97
CA ARG A 113 -0.18 -6.71 -11.09
C ARG A 113 -0.08 -7.89 -10.14
N PHE A 114 1.13 -8.41 -9.98
CA PHE A 114 1.47 -9.40 -8.96
C PHE A 114 2.58 -8.85 -8.05
N VAL A 115 2.21 -8.36 -6.86
CA VAL A 115 3.12 -7.72 -5.89
C VAL A 115 3.94 -6.59 -6.54
N ASP A 116 5.17 -6.87 -6.96
CA ASP A 116 6.10 -5.93 -7.58
C ASP A 116 6.09 -6.00 -9.12
N ASP A 117 5.50 -7.05 -9.71
CA ASP A 117 5.44 -7.28 -11.14
C ASP A 117 4.19 -6.66 -11.76
N CYS A 118 4.33 -6.04 -12.94
CA CYS A 118 3.22 -5.45 -13.70
C CYS A 118 3.30 -5.91 -15.16
N LEU A 119 2.17 -6.33 -15.72
CA LEU A 119 2.03 -6.59 -17.14
C LEU A 119 1.31 -5.41 -17.81
N VAL A 120 1.84 -4.92 -18.92
CA VAL A 120 1.27 -3.79 -19.67
C VAL A 120 1.01 -4.22 -21.10
N ILE A 121 -0.26 -4.23 -21.51
CA ILE A 121 -0.66 -4.38 -22.91
C ILE A 121 -0.85 -2.98 -23.50
N THR A 122 -0.09 -2.67 -24.56
CA THR A 122 -0.07 -1.36 -25.22
C THR A 122 0.30 -1.52 -26.70
N THR A 123 0.22 -0.44 -27.47
CA THR A 123 0.64 -0.43 -28.88
C THR A 123 2.18 -0.40 -29.01
N PRO A 124 2.75 -0.95 -30.09
CA PRO A 124 4.20 -1.03 -30.28
C PRO A 124 4.92 0.31 -30.16
N GLU A 125 4.28 1.40 -30.58
CA GLU A 125 4.84 2.77 -30.59
C GLU A 125 5.00 3.34 -29.17
N ASN A 126 4.19 2.86 -28.22
CA ASN A 126 4.18 3.34 -26.85
C ASN A 126 5.10 2.55 -25.92
N ILE A 127 5.55 1.35 -26.31
CA ILE A 127 6.41 0.47 -25.49
C ILE A 127 7.67 1.21 -25.03
N GLN A 128 8.42 1.80 -25.96
CA GLN A 128 9.68 2.48 -25.62
C GLN A 128 9.44 3.71 -24.74
N LYS A 129 8.36 4.46 -24.99
CA LYS A 129 8.00 5.65 -24.22
C LYS A 129 7.66 5.29 -22.78
N ILE A 130 6.84 4.25 -22.58
CA ILE A 130 6.43 3.75 -21.26
C ILE A 130 7.65 3.26 -20.46
N VAL A 131 8.55 2.49 -21.09
CA VAL A 131 9.77 2.00 -20.43
C VAL A 131 10.68 3.15 -20.01
N GLN A 132 10.87 4.14 -20.88
CA GLN A 132 11.69 5.32 -20.57
C GLN A 132 11.08 6.15 -19.43
N GLU A 133 9.77 6.40 -19.46
CA GLU A 133 9.07 7.11 -18.39
C GLU A 133 9.15 6.36 -17.07
N PHE A 134 8.90 5.05 -17.07
CA PHE A 134 9.00 4.21 -15.87
C PHE A 134 10.39 4.28 -15.24
N ASN A 135 11.44 4.13 -16.04
CA ASN A 135 12.82 4.23 -15.55
C ASN A 135 13.19 5.64 -15.09
N SER A 136 12.56 6.68 -15.67
CA SER A 136 12.80 8.07 -15.28
C SER A 136 12.25 8.42 -13.89
N GLU A 137 11.18 7.74 -13.43
CA GLU A 137 10.58 7.94 -12.10
C GLU A 137 11.52 7.53 -10.95
N HIS A 138 12.55 6.74 -11.25
CA HIS A 138 13.52 6.27 -10.26
C HIS A 138 14.97 6.50 -10.73
N ARG A 139 15.33 7.76 -10.97
CA ARG A 139 16.75 8.13 -11.15
C ARG A 139 17.56 7.75 -9.91
N GLY A 140 18.33 6.66 -9.99
CA GLY A 140 19.39 6.31 -9.04
C GLY A 140 19.13 5.14 -8.07
N THR A 141 18.42 4.08 -8.48
CA THR A 141 18.31 2.85 -7.64
C THR A 141 18.60 1.55 -8.39
N PHE A 142 18.55 1.52 -9.73
CA PHE A 142 18.86 0.34 -10.55
C PHE A 142 20.20 0.48 -11.31
N ALA A 143 21.21 1.10 -10.70
CA ALA A 143 22.58 0.88 -11.16
C ALA A 143 23.01 -0.50 -10.66
N VAL A 144 22.75 -1.52 -11.48
CA VAL A 144 23.50 -2.77 -11.47
C VAL A 144 24.58 -2.64 -12.52
#